data_AF-A0A248UPA8-F1
#
_entry.id   AF-A0A248UPA8-F1
#
_cell.length_a   1.000
_cell.length_b   1.000
_cell.length_c   1.000
_cell.angle_alpha   90.00
_cell.angle_beta   90.00
_cell.angle_gamma   90.00
#
_symmetry.space_group_name_H-M   'P 1'
#
loop_
_entity.id
_entity.type
_entity.pdbx_description
1 polymer ?
#
loop_
_entity_poly.entity_id
_entity_poly.type
_entity_poly.pdbx_seq_one_letter_code
_entity_poly.pdbx_strand_id
1 'polypeptide(L)'
;MLRRLRHLVNEGMGENTLPALTSDLAYLEAWAIAATSSPLPFPAPEALLLKFVTHPLWRPQQREIEPDHVMPSDVEVDLRRQGFLRVSGPHAPTTVRRRLANWSTLARS
;
A
#
# COMPACT_ATOMS: atom_id res chain seq x y z
N MET A 1 -2.41 -3.30 -14.66
CA MET A 1 -1.02 -3.40 -14.14
C MET A 1 -0.70 -4.77 -13.55
N LEU A 2 -1.59 -5.35 -12.76
CA LEU A 2 -1.47 -6.68 -12.13
C LEU A 2 -1.04 -7.85 -13.05
N ARG A 3 -1.41 -7.85 -14.34
CA ARG A 3 -1.02 -8.94 -15.27
C ARG A 3 0.48 -9.02 -15.55
N ARG A 4 1.22 -7.90 -15.57
CA ARG A 4 2.69 -7.89 -15.81
C ARG A 4 3.47 -8.25 -14.54
N LEU A 5 3.01 -7.78 -13.38
CA LEU A 5 3.62 -8.13 -12.09
C LEU A 5 3.47 -9.63 -11.79
N ARG A 6 2.32 -10.23 -12.11
CA ARG A 6 2.11 -11.69 -11.97
C ARG A 6 3.14 -12.51 -12.78
N HIS A 7 3.58 -12.00 -13.92
CA HIS A 7 4.57 -12.69 -14.75
C HIS A 7 5.97 -12.67 -14.11
N LEU A 8 6.43 -11.51 -13.64
CA LEU A 8 7.73 -11.35 -12.97
C LEU A 8 7.82 -12.13 -11.65
N VAL A 9 6.70 -12.22 -10.93
CA VAL A 9 6.64 -12.93 -9.65
C VAL A 9 6.67 -14.46 -9.82
N ASN A 10 6.20 -14.98 -10.95
CA ASN A 10 6.18 -16.42 -11.24
C ASN A 10 7.57 -17.00 -11.56
N GLU A 11 8.59 -16.18 -11.83
CA GLU A 11 9.92 -16.66 -12.25
C GLU A 11 10.86 -17.06 -11.10
N GLY A 12 10.48 -16.89 -9.83
CA GLY A 12 11.40 -17.25 -8.73
C GLY A 12 10.88 -17.20 -7.30
N MET A 13 9.57 -17.11 -7.06
CA MET A 13 9.03 -17.01 -5.68
C MET A 13 8.19 -18.23 -5.31
N GLY A 14 8.44 -18.78 -4.11
CA GLY A 14 7.71 -19.94 -3.58
C GLY A 14 6.20 -19.71 -3.42
N GLU A 15 5.42 -20.79 -3.39
CA GLU A 15 3.95 -20.80 -3.44
C GLU A 15 3.26 -19.91 -2.39
N ASN A 16 3.86 -19.76 -1.21
CA ASN A 16 3.32 -18.93 -0.12
C ASN A 16 3.68 -17.43 -0.24
N THR A 17 4.67 -17.09 -1.06
CA THR A 17 5.17 -15.72 -1.25
C THR A 17 4.35 -14.96 -2.29
N LEU A 18 3.89 -15.67 -3.32
CA LEU A 18 3.09 -15.15 -4.43
C LEU A 18 1.77 -14.49 -3.98
N PRO A 19 0.94 -15.14 -3.14
CA PRO A 19 -0.31 -14.55 -2.67
C PRO A 19 -0.08 -13.35 -1.75
N ALA A 20 0.92 -13.43 -0.86
CA ALA A 20 1.27 -12.34 0.07
C ALA A 20 1.76 -11.10 -0.69
N LEU A 21 2.59 -11.30 -1.71
CA LEU A 21 3.08 -10.24 -2.59
C LEU A 21 1.95 -9.63 -3.42
N THR A 22 1.09 -10.47 -4.01
CA THR A 22 -0.07 -10.01 -4.79
C THR A 22 -1.02 -9.17 -3.92
N SER A 23 -1.26 -9.60 -2.68
CA SER A 23 -2.09 -8.87 -1.71
C SER A 23 -1.48 -7.50 -1.35
N ASP A 24 -0.17 -7.43 -1.15
CA ASP A 24 0.51 -6.18 -0.84
C ASP A 24 0.47 -5.19 -2.01
N LEU A 25 0.65 -5.67 -3.25
CA LEU A 25 0.58 -4.84 -4.45
C LEU A 25 -0.84 -4.36 -4.72
N ALA A 26 -1.83 -5.23 -4.53
CA ALA A 26 -3.24 -4.85 -4.65
C ALA A 26 -3.61 -3.78 -3.62
N TYR A 27 -3.12 -3.90 -2.38
CA TYR A 27 -3.29 -2.86 -1.36
C TYR A 27 -2.65 -1.53 -1.78
N LEU A 28 -1.41 -1.56 -2.30
CA LEU A 28 -0.70 -0.37 -2.76
C LEU A 28 -1.41 0.32 -3.92
N GLU A 29 -1.90 -0.45 -4.90
CA GLU A 29 -2.65 0.06 -6.05
C GLU A 29 -3.98 0.67 -5.62
N ALA A 30 -4.73 -0.01 -4.74
CA ALA A 30 -5.99 0.50 -4.19
C ALA A 30 -5.78 1.79 -3.37
N TRP A 31 -4.72 1.85 -2.57
CA TRP A 31 -4.38 3.06 -1.83
C TRP A 31 -4.01 4.22 -2.76
N ALA A 32 -3.23 3.97 -3.82
CA ALA A 32 -2.85 5.01 -4.78
C ALA A 32 -4.07 5.57 -5.51
N ILE A 33 -4.99 4.71 -5.96
CA ILE A 33 -6.23 5.12 -6.61
C ILE A 33 -7.07 5.97 -5.66
N ALA A 34 -7.23 5.54 -4.41
CA ALA A 34 -8.01 6.29 -3.43
C ALA A 34 -7.35 7.64 -3.10
N ALA A 35 -6.03 7.69 -2.93
CA ALA A 35 -5.32 8.90 -2.50
C ALA A 35 -5.01 9.90 -3.63
N THR A 36 -4.97 9.45 -4.89
CA THR A 36 -4.52 10.28 -6.02
C THR A 36 -5.44 10.23 -7.24
N SER A 37 -6.54 9.47 -7.16
CA SER A 37 -7.45 9.19 -8.28
C SER A 37 -6.76 8.57 -9.51
N SER A 38 -5.56 8.03 -9.34
CA SER A 38 -4.72 7.46 -10.40
C SER A 38 -4.10 6.13 -9.96
N PRO A 39 -3.90 5.17 -10.88
CA PRO A 39 -3.21 3.93 -10.56
C PRO A 39 -1.76 4.20 -10.14
N LEU A 40 -1.20 3.31 -9.31
CA LEU A 40 0.18 3.41 -8.85
C LEU A 40 1.15 3.44 -10.05
N PRO A 41 1.88 4.53 -10.30
CA PRO A 41 2.85 4.59 -11.39
C PRO A 41 4.02 3.62 -11.16
N PHE A 42 4.63 3.16 -12.25
CA PHE A 42 5.81 2.28 -12.21
C PHE A 42 6.96 2.89 -13.02
N PRO A 43 8.12 3.18 -12.39
CA PRO A 43 8.37 3.15 -10.94
C PRO A 43 7.57 4.23 -10.19
N ALA A 44 7.27 3.99 -8.91
CA ALA A 44 6.50 4.96 -8.10
C ALA A 44 7.41 6.12 -7.66
N PRO A 45 6.94 7.38 -7.74
CA PRO A 45 7.66 8.52 -7.19
C PRO A 45 7.91 8.36 -5.69
N GLU A 46 9.10 8.77 -5.23
CA GLU A 46 9.47 8.71 -3.81
C GLU A 46 8.46 9.47 -2.92
N ALA A 47 7.99 10.63 -3.36
CA ALA A 47 6.97 11.41 -2.64
C ALA A 47 5.65 10.62 -2.44
N LEU A 48 5.27 9.77 -3.40
CA LEU A 48 4.08 8.92 -3.28
C LEU A 48 4.31 7.79 -2.27
N LEU A 49 5.51 7.20 -2.27
CA LEU A 49 5.91 6.20 -1.28
C LEU A 49 5.98 6.79 0.13
N LEU A 50 6.49 8.00 0.29
CA LEU A 50 6.51 8.70 1.58
C LEU A 50 5.09 8.94 2.12
N LYS A 51 4.17 9.44 1.28
CA LYS A 51 2.75 9.55 1.63
C LYS A 51 2.16 8.20 2.07
N PHE A 52 2.45 7.14 1.32
CA PHE A 52 2.02 5.78 1.67
C PHE A 52 2.53 5.31 3.03
N VAL A 53 3.76 5.66 3.42
CA VAL A 53 4.34 5.27 4.71
C VAL A 53 3.73 6.07 5.86
N THR A 54 3.42 7.34 5.64
CA THR A 54 2.86 8.21 6.68
C THR A 54 1.42 7.87 7.03
N HIS A 55 0.56 7.59 6.04
CA HIS A 55 -0.87 7.40 6.26
C HIS A 55 -1.25 6.22 7.19
N PRO A 56 -0.54 5.07 7.21
CA PRO A 56 -0.88 3.96 8.09
C PRO A 56 -0.21 3.98 9.46
N LEU A 57 0.77 4.86 9.69
CA LEU A 57 1.57 4.88 10.93
C LEU A 57 1.07 5.90 11.96
N TRP A 58 -0.03 6.59 11.68
CA TRP A 58 -0.59 7.62 12.56
C TRP A 58 -1.09 7.05 13.89
N ARG A 59 -0.91 7.81 14.97
CA ARG A 59 -1.57 7.50 16.25
C ARG A 59 -2.97 8.11 16.30
N PRO A 60 -3.98 7.43 16.90
CA PRO A 60 -5.33 7.96 17.09
C PRO A 60 -5.38 9.44 17.52
N GLN A 61 -4.49 9.83 18.44
CA GLN A 61 -4.41 11.20 18.96
C GLN A 61 -3.91 12.24 17.94
N GLN A 62 -3.17 11.84 16.90
CA GLN A 62 -2.61 12.74 15.90
C GLN A 62 -3.62 13.13 14.81
N ARG A 63 -4.74 12.42 14.64
CA ARG A 63 -5.79 12.79 13.65
C ARG A 63 -6.54 14.05 14.02
N GLU A 64 -6.65 14.32 15.32
CA GLU A 64 -7.28 15.55 15.82
C GLU A 64 -6.35 16.77 15.68
N ILE A 65 -5.03 16.55 15.55
CA ILE A 65 -4.00 17.60 15.61
C ILE A 65 -3.43 17.89 14.21
N GLU A 66 -3.20 16.86 13.40
CA GLU A 66 -2.60 16.96 12.06
C GLU A 66 -3.36 16.07 11.05
N PRO A 67 -4.58 16.45 10.63
CA PRO A 67 -5.41 15.64 9.74
C PRO A 67 -4.77 15.39 8.38
N ASP A 68 -3.90 16.28 7.90
CA ASP A 68 -3.17 16.14 6.63
C ASP A 68 -2.05 15.07 6.67
N HIS A 69 -1.61 14.68 7.87
CA HIS A 69 -0.59 13.63 8.07
C HIS A 69 -1.19 12.25 8.35
N VAL A 70 -2.52 12.15 8.36
CA VAL A 70 -3.27 10.92 8.61
C VAL A 70 -3.89 10.41 7.31
N MET A 71 -4.21 9.12 7.24
CA MET A 71 -5.01 8.58 6.14
C MET A 71 -6.30 9.41 5.99
N PRO A 72 -6.53 10.06 4.83
CA PRO A 72 -7.76 10.79 4.58
C PRO A 72 -8.98 9.88 4.76
N SER A 73 -10.06 10.43 5.32
CA SER A 73 -11.23 9.62 5.72
C SER A 73 -11.91 8.95 4.52
N ASP A 74 -11.92 9.62 3.37
CA ASP A 74 -12.36 9.09 2.09
C ASP A 74 -11.49 7.92 1.61
N VAL A 75 -10.17 8.05 1.72
CA VAL A 75 -9.22 6.96 1.42
C VAL A 75 -9.44 5.75 2.33
N GLU A 76 -9.64 5.98 3.62
CA GLU A 76 -9.93 4.92 4.59
C GLU A 76 -11.25 4.20 4.24
N VAL A 77 -12.30 4.96 3.96
CA VAL A 77 -13.63 4.44 3.60
C VAL A 77 -13.56 3.60 2.32
N ASP A 78 -12.85 4.06 1.30
CA ASP A 78 -12.74 3.34 0.03
C ASP A 78 -11.95 2.05 0.16
N LEU A 79 -10.85 2.06 0.93
CA LEU A 79 -10.08 0.86 1.22
C LEU A 79 -10.87 -0.15 2.06
N ARG A 80 -11.71 0.30 2.99
CA ARG A 80 -12.62 -0.57 3.77
C ARG A 80 -13.69 -1.17 2.88
N ARG A 81 -14.34 -0.37 2.02
CA ARG A 81 -15.35 -0.84 1.05
C ARG A 81 -14.80 -1.91 0.13
N GLN A 82 -13.54 -1.79 -0.29
CA GLN A 82 -12.85 -2.78 -1.12
C GLN A 82 -12.28 -3.98 -0.34
N GLY A 83 -12.42 -3.99 0.99
CA GLY A 83 -11.96 -5.09 1.85
C GLY A 83 -10.45 -5.14 2.13
N PHE A 84 -9.72 -4.08 1.75
CA PHE A 84 -8.27 -3.92 1.96
C PHE A 84 -7.91 -3.45 3.39
N LEU A 85 -8.85 -2.77 4.06
CA LEU A 85 -8.74 -2.39 5.48
C LEU A 85 -9.83 -3.09 6.30
N ARG A 86 -9.44 -4.14 7.03
CA ARG A 86 -10.37 -4.91 7.89
C ARG A 86 -10.26 -4.56 9.37
N VAL A 87 -9.09 -4.08 9.79
CA VAL A 87 -8.79 -3.73 11.19
C VAL A 87 -8.85 -2.21 11.31
N SER A 88 -9.48 -1.73 12.39
CA SER A 88 -9.48 -0.30 12.72
C SER A 88 -8.18 0.12 13.40
N GLY A 89 -7.65 1.27 12.99
CA GLY A 89 -6.41 1.82 13.53
C GLY A 89 -5.22 1.68 12.58
N PRO A 90 -4.03 2.14 13.01
CA PRO A 90 -2.82 2.10 12.19
C PRO A 90 -2.37 0.68 11.85
N HIS A 91 -1.74 0.52 10.69
CA HIS A 91 -1.03 -0.73 10.38
C HIS A 91 0.21 -0.83 11.27
N ALA A 92 0.56 -2.05 11.66
CA ALA A 92 1.82 -2.29 12.33
C ALA A 92 2.99 -1.82 11.44
N PRO A 93 4.04 -1.20 12.00
CA PRO A 93 5.21 -0.76 11.22
C PRO A 93 5.85 -1.87 10.38
N THR A 94 5.81 -3.11 10.88
CA THR A 94 6.28 -4.30 10.17
C THR A 94 5.50 -4.57 8.88
N THR A 95 4.19 -4.33 8.86
CA THR A 95 3.33 -4.46 7.68
C THR A 95 3.69 -3.43 6.62
N VAL A 96 3.93 -2.18 7.03
CA VAL A 96 4.33 -1.10 6.12
C VAL A 96 5.70 -1.40 5.51
N ARG A 97 6.68 -1.79 6.34
CA ARG A 97 8.03 -2.15 5.89
C ARG A 97 8.03 -3.32 4.89
N ARG A 98 7.21 -4.35 5.14
CA ARG A 98 7.07 -5.52 4.24
C ARG A 98 6.54 -5.10 2.86
N ARG A 99 5.52 -4.24 2.80
CA ARG A 99 4.95 -3.72 1.55
C ARG A 99 5.96 -2.92 0.73
N LEU A 100 6.73 -2.04 1.38
CA LEU A 100 7.79 -1.27 0.71
C LEU A 100 8.91 -2.16 0.17
N ALA A 101 9.36 -3.15 0.95
CA ALA A 101 10.39 -4.08 0.52
C ALA A 101 9.95 -4.87 -0.72
N ASN A 102 8.70 -5.36 -0.69
CA ASN A 102 8.07 -6.06 -1.80
C ASN A 102 7.97 -5.20 -3.07
N TRP A 103 7.52 -3.95 -2.93
CA TRP A 103 7.50 -2.99 -4.04
C TRP A 103 8.91 -2.73 -4.59
N SER A 104 9.88 -2.50 -3.71
CA SER A 104 11.26 -2.17 -4.08
C SER A 104 11.95 -3.30 -4.84
N THR A 105 11.66 -4.57 -4.50
CA THR A 105 12.16 -5.73 -5.25
C THR A 105 11.65 -5.73 -6.68
N LEU A 106 10.38 -5.37 -6.89
CA LEU A 106 9.76 -5.33 -8.23
C LEU A 106 10.15 -4.10 -9.03
N ALA A 107 10.42 -2.97 -8.38
CA ALA A 107 10.85 -1.75 -9.07
C ALA A 107 12.32 -1.79 -9.55
N ARG A 108 13.12 -2.74 -9.04
CA ARG A 108 14.53 -2.93 -9.41
C ARG A 108 14.78 -4.04 -10.44
N SER A 109 13.79 -4.87 -10.71
CA SER A 109 13.81 -5.91 -11.75
C SER A 109 13.40 -5.34 -13.10
#